data_AF-A0A4Q5QSK6-F1
#
_entry.id   AF-A0A4Q5QSK6-F1
#
_cell.length_a   1.000
_cell.length_b   1.000
_cell.length_c   1.000
_cell.angle_alpha   90.00
_cell.angle_beta   90.00
_cell.angle_gamma   90.00
#
_symmetry.space_group_name_H-M   'P 1'
#
loop_
_entity.id
_entity.type
_entity.pdbx_description
1 polymer ?
#
loop_
_entity_poly.entity_id
_entity_poly.type
_entity_poly.pdbx_seq_one_letter_code
_entity_poly.pdbx_strand_id
1 'polypeptide(L)'
;MLRGGAHSRRNVFGGRGFLLAVAVLIRGETFSAAEDFCSAYVGLKRGILVGEPTGQPLAFSLPGGNMARECTKRAAYPDGTGWNGIGIGILPTLPVRPTVVALQAGRDPVLEAALRALNDSAKPAK
;
A
#
# COMPACT_ATOMS: atom_id res chain seq x y z
N MET A 1 -0.40 -23.46 27.55
CA MET A 1 0.57 -24.20 26.73
C MET A 1 -0.17 -24.81 25.54
N LEU A 2 0.30 -24.53 24.31
CA LEU A 2 0.01 -25.16 23.02
C LEU A 2 -1.32 -24.88 22.26
N ARG A 3 -1.18 -23.93 21.31
CA ARG A 3 -1.54 -23.95 19.87
C ARG A 3 -2.96 -24.39 19.46
N GLY A 4 -3.78 -23.41 19.05
CA GLY A 4 -4.94 -23.63 18.19
C GLY A 4 -4.76 -22.95 16.83
N GLY A 5 -3.98 -23.56 15.94
CA GLY A 5 -3.84 -23.09 14.57
C GLY A 5 -4.93 -23.68 13.67
N ALA A 6 -5.63 -22.83 12.93
CA ALA A 6 -6.20 -23.11 11.60
C ALA A 6 -6.82 -21.84 11.00
N HIS A 7 -5.99 -20.90 10.50
CA HIS A 7 -6.48 -19.64 9.89
C HIS A 7 -6.75 -19.73 8.38
N SER A 8 -7.05 -20.93 7.88
CA SER A 8 -7.27 -21.17 6.46
C SER A 8 -8.70 -21.65 6.23
N ARG A 9 -9.57 -20.77 5.75
CA ARG A 9 -10.75 -21.22 5.00
C ARG A 9 -10.35 -21.29 3.53
N ARG A 10 -10.68 -22.41 2.88
CA ARG A 10 -10.46 -22.58 1.44
C ARG A 10 -11.34 -21.56 0.72
N ASN A 11 -10.77 -20.79 -0.20
CA ASN A 11 -11.54 -19.96 -1.12
C ASN A 11 -12.21 -20.85 -2.19
N VAL A 12 -13.03 -20.24 -3.05
CA VAL A 12 -13.77 -20.91 -4.14
C VAL A 12 -12.83 -21.68 -5.10
N PHE A 13 -11.53 -21.39 -5.08
CA PHE A 13 -10.49 -22.02 -5.90
C PHE A 13 -9.63 -23.05 -5.12
N GLY A 14 -10.05 -23.45 -3.91
CA GLY A 14 -9.33 -24.44 -3.09
C GLY A 14 -8.06 -23.92 -2.39
N GLY A 15 -7.69 -22.66 -2.61
CA GLY A 15 -6.54 -22.01 -1.99
C GLY A 15 -6.82 -21.52 -0.56
N ARG A 16 -5.78 -21.45 0.29
CA ARG A 16 -5.90 -20.94 1.66
C ARG A 16 -5.96 -19.40 1.63
N GLY A 17 -7.12 -18.82 1.93
CA GLY A 17 -7.29 -17.37 2.01
C GLY A 17 -6.95 -16.82 3.39
N PHE A 18 -6.28 -15.66 3.45
CA PHE A 18 -6.13 -14.90 4.69
C PHE A 18 -7.35 -14.00 4.88
N LEU A 19 -8.10 -14.15 5.98
CA LEU A 19 -9.39 -13.49 6.20
C LEU A 19 -9.40 -12.39 7.28
N LEU A 20 -8.32 -12.22 8.04
CA LEU A 20 -8.23 -11.16 9.07
C LEU A 20 -7.94 -9.79 8.45
N ALA A 21 -8.11 -8.70 9.20
CA ALA A 21 -7.77 -7.36 8.71
C ALA A 21 -6.30 -7.29 8.27
N VAL A 22 -6.05 -6.69 7.10
CA VAL A 22 -4.71 -6.51 6.52
C VAL A 22 -4.49 -5.04 6.22
N ALA A 23 -3.35 -4.51 6.65
CA ALA A 23 -2.83 -3.22 6.24
C ALA A 23 -1.61 -3.43 5.34
N VAL A 24 -1.56 -2.73 4.22
CA VAL A 24 -0.43 -2.76 3.28
C VAL A 24 0.29 -1.42 3.38
N LEU A 25 1.59 -1.45 3.66
CA LEU A 25 2.41 -0.25 3.75
C LEU A 25 2.98 0.07 2.37
N ILE A 26 2.81 1.33 1.93
CA ILE A 26 3.22 1.79 0.61
C ILE A 26 4.01 3.10 0.67
N ARG A 27 4.82 3.35 -0.35
CA ARG A 27 5.57 4.60 -0.54
C ARG A 27 5.86 4.87 -2.01
N GLY A 28 6.51 6.00 -2.33
CA GLY A 28 6.85 6.40 -3.70
C GLY A 28 7.68 5.36 -4.47
N GLU A 29 8.41 4.50 -3.77
CA GLU A 29 9.20 3.39 -4.30
C GLU A 29 8.39 2.09 -4.45
N THR A 30 7.07 2.13 -4.23
CA THR A 30 6.17 1.04 -4.57
C THR A 30 5.83 1.17 -6.06
N PHE A 31 6.55 0.44 -6.91
CA PHE A 31 6.44 0.55 -8.37
C PHE A 31 6.26 -0.81 -9.06
N SER A 32 5.90 -0.78 -10.34
CA SER A 32 5.72 -1.99 -11.17
C SER A 32 4.61 -2.91 -10.61
N ALA A 33 4.83 -4.23 -10.55
CA ALA A 33 3.85 -5.20 -10.06
C ALA A 33 3.33 -4.89 -8.64
N ALA A 34 4.12 -4.18 -7.81
CA ALA A 34 3.67 -3.75 -6.49
C ALA A 34 2.57 -2.68 -6.56
N GLU A 35 2.61 -1.80 -7.56
CA GLU A 35 1.54 -0.81 -7.80
C GLU A 35 0.28 -1.48 -8.35
N ASP A 36 0.43 -2.47 -9.25
CA ASP A 36 -0.70 -3.24 -9.77
C ASP A 36 -1.41 -4.01 -8.64
N PHE A 37 -0.63 -4.57 -7.70
CA PHE A 37 -1.16 -5.16 -6.48
C PHE A 37 -1.97 -4.15 -5.64
N CYS A 38 -1.47 -2.92 -5.47
CA CYS A 38 -2.18 -1.88 -4.72
C CYS A 38 -3.51 -1.52 -5.38
N SER A 39 -3.54 -1.39 -6.70
CA SER A 39 -4.78 -1.14 -7.46
C SER A 39 -5.80 -2.27 -7.26
N ALA A 40 -5.37 -3.53 -7.42
CA ALA A 40 -6.22 -4.68 -7.17
C ALA A 40 -6.72 -4.74 -5.72
N TYR A 41 -5.85 -4.44 -4.75
CA TYR A 41 -6.18 -4.47 -3.33
C TYR A 41 -7.26 -3.46 -2.95
N VAL A 42 -7.19 -2.24 -3.50
CA VAL A 42 -8.24 -1.22 -3.36
C VAL A 42 -9.55 -1.71 -3.97
N GLY A 43 -9.52 -2.25 -5.19
CA GLY A 43 -10.71 -2.79 -5.86
C GLY A 43 -11.39 -3.92 -5.08
N LEU A 44 -10.62 -4.77 -4.40
CA LEU A 44 -11.13 -5.83 -3.53
C LEU A 44 -11.77 -5.32 -2.24
N LYS A 45 -11.58 -4.04 -1.88
CA LYS A 45 -12.03 -3.44 -0.61
C LYS A 45 -11.61 -4.29 0.60
N ARG A 46 -10.43 -4.90 0.52
CA ARG A 46 -9.99 -5.96 1.45
C ARG A 46 -9.38 -5.42 2.74
N GLY A 47 -8.88 -4.19 2.71
CA GLY A 47 -8.26 -3.52 3.85
C GLY A 47 -7.72 -2.16 3.44
N ILE A 48 -6.69 -1.69 4.15
CA ILE A 48 -6.18 -0.33 4.01
C ILE A 48 -4.78 -0.30 3.38
N LEU A 49 -4.52 0.73 2.57
CA LEU A 49 -3.19 1.16 2.15
C LEU A 49 -2.73 2.29 3.07
N VAL A 50 -1.54 2.17 3.65
CA VAL A 50 -0.98 3.13 4.61
C VAL A 50 0.35 3.65 4.11
N GLY A 51 0.55 4.96 4.11
CA GLY A 51 1.86 5.54 3.75
C GLY A 51 1.78 6.68 2.75
N GLU A 52 2.58 6.60 1.69
CA GLU A 52 2.69 7.61 0.63
C GLU A 52 2.17 7.08 -0.71
N PRO A 53 1.81 7.96 -1.67
CA PRO A 53 1.40 7.53 -3.00
C PRO A 53 2.46 6.65 -3.66
N THR A 54 2.02 5.64 -4.43
CA THR A 54 2.91 4.81 -5.25
C THR A 54 3.48 5.61 -6.42
N GLY A 55 4.39 5.03 -7.20
CA GLY A 55 4.82 5.65 -8.45
C GLY A 55 5.49 4.66 -9.38
N GLN A 56 5.52 4.93 -10.68
CA GLN A 56 6.33 4.15 -11.64
C GLN A 56 7.20 5.12 -12.46
N PRO A 57 8.44 5.38 -12.02
CA PRO A 57 9.32 6.30 -12.71
C PRO A 57 9.86 5.68 -14.02
N LEU A 58 9.62 6.35 -15.15
CA LEU A 58 10.42 6.20 -16.36
C LEU A 58 11.78 6.85 -16.11
N ALA A 59 12.84 6.05 -16.21
CA ALA A 59 14.21 6.56 -16.21
C ALA A 59 14.62 6.96 -17.62
N PHE A 60 15.26 8.12 -17.77
CA PHE A 60 15.86 8.56 -19.04
C PHE A 60 17.21 9.25 -18.80
N SER A 61 18.08 9.16 -19.80
CA SER A 61 19.42 9.76 -19.75
C SER A 61 19.38 11.25 -20.05
N LEU A 62 20.16 12.02 -19.32
CA LEU A 62 20.39 13.45 -19.56
C LEU A 62 21.79 13.67 -20.16
N PRO A 63 22.01 14.80 -20.87
CA PRO A 63 23.35 15.23 -21.26
C PRO A 63 24.30 15.29 -20.05
N GLY A 64 25.57 14.93 -20.26
CA GLY A 64 26.58 14.93 -19.20
C GLY A 64 26.61 13.68 -18.30
N GLY A 65 25.95 12.59 -18.72
CA GLY A 65 26.01 11.31 -18.00
C GLY A 65 25.07 11.20 -16.80
N ASN A 66 24.18 12.18 -16.61
CA ASN A 66 23.19 12.18 -15.54
C ASN A 66 21.94 11.36 -15.93
N MET A 67 21.14 10.99 -14.94
CA MET A 67 19.88 10.26 -15.12
C MET A 67 18.73 10.99 -14.44
N ALA A 68 17.63 11.16 -15.16
CA ALA A 68 16.37 11.67 -14.62
C ALA A 68 15.34 10.54 -14.52
N ARG A 69 14.34 10.74 -13.65
CA ARG A 69 13.22 9.84 -13.44
C ARG A 69 11.93 10.63 -13.37
N GLU A 70 10.94 10.26 -14.17
CA GLU A 70 9.61 10.88 -14.21
C GLU A 70 8.52 9.82 -14.14
N CYS A 71 7.49 10.01 -13.31
CA CYS A 71 6.39 9.06 -13.22
C CYS A 71 5.48 9.15 -14.46
N THR A 72 5.61 8.22 -15.42
CA THR A 72 4.87 8.26 -16.69
C THR A 72 3.64 7.35 -16.74
N LYS A 73 3.45 6.46 -15.76
CA LYS A 73 2.30 5.55 -15.76
C LYS A 73 1.02 6.27 -15.33
N ARG A 74 0.00 6.20 -16.19
CA ARG A 74 -1.39 6.54 -15.85
C ARG A 74 -2.05 5.30 -15.25
N ALA A 75 -2.23 5.28 -13.94
CA ALA A 75 -3.01 4.25 -13.26
C ALA A 75 -4.50 4.63 -13.25
N ALA A 76 -5.36 3.65 -13.46
CA ALA A 76 -6.81 3.76 -13.28
C ALA A 76 -7.27 2.65 -12.32
N TYR A 77 -8.31 2.91 -11.54
CA TYR A 77 -8.95 1.85 -10.76
C TYR A 77 -9.76 0.90 -11.65
N PRO A 78 -10.08 -0.31 -11.16
CA PRO A 78 -10.88 -1.28 -11.91
C PRO A 78 -12.27 -0.77 -12.35
N ASP A 79 -12.81 0.24 -11.67
CA ASP A 79 -14.09 0.88 -12.01
C ASP A 79 -13.96 1.96 -13.11
N GLY A 80 -12.76 2.13 -13.68
CA GLY A 80 -12.48 3.13 -14.70
C GLY A 80 -12.39 4.56 -14.17
N THR A 81 -12.47 4.77 -12.85
CA THR A 81 -12.24 6.11 -12.28
C THR A 81 -10.79 6.50 -12.54
N GLY A 82 -10.63 7.40 -13.50
CA GLY A 82 -9.38 8.08 -13.78
C GLY A 82 -9.07 9.01 -12.62
N TRP A 83 -7.86 8.92 -12.12
CA TRP A 83 -7.47 9.74 -10.99
C TRP A 83 -7.16 11.18 -11.40
N ASN A 84 -7.50 12.13 -10.52
CA ASN A 84 -7.40 13.57 -10.71
C ASN A 84 -5.94 14.09 -10.66
N GLY A 85 -5.03 13.49 -11.44
CA GLY A 85 -3.65 13.95 -11.55
C GLY A 85 -2.80 12.98 -12.35
N ILE A 86 -2.28 13.43 -13.48
CA ILE A 86 -1.23 12.72 -14.23
C ILE A 86 -0.03 12.54 -13.28
N GLY A 87 0.44 11.31 -13.09
CA GLY A 87 1.73 11.02 -12.43
C GLY A 87 1.76 10.83 -10.91
N ILE A 88 0.62 10.73 -10.20
CA ILE A 88 0.58 10.67 -8.71
C ILE A 88 0.56 9.22 -8.15
N GLY A 89 0.34 8.19 -8.97
CA GLY A 89 0.24 6.78 -8.52
C GLY A 89 -1.05 6.46 -7.75
N ILE A 90 -1.12 5.32 -7.05
CA ILE A 90 -2.23 4.88 -6.19
C ILE A 90 -2.11 5.56 -4.81
N LEU A 91 -3.21 6.13 -4.28
CA LEU A 91 -3.18 6.85 -3.00
C LEU A 91 -3.27 5.82 -1.88
N PRO A 92 -2.59 6.09 -0.76
CA PRO A 92 -2.91 5.46 0.49
C PRO A 92 -4.34 5.85 0.93
N THR A 93 -5.10 4.88 1.43
CA THR A 93 -6.36 5.16 2.14
C THR A 93 -6.10 5.87 3.48
N LEU A 94 -4.92 5.64 4.07
CA LEU A 94 -4.43 6.30 5.28
C LEU A 94 -3.07 6.96 5.00
N PRO A 95 -3.04 8.25 4.60
CA PRO A 95 -1.80 8.93 4.26
C PRO A 95 -0.95 9.20 5.51
N VAL A 96 0.29 8.69 5.51
CA VAL A 96 1.26 8.85 6.59
C VAL A 96 2.66 8.93 5.97
N ARG A 97 3.48 9.86 6.42
CA ARG A 97 4.86 10.00 5.94
C ARG A 97 5.86 9.80 7.08
N PRO A 98 6.98 9.10 6.85
CA PRO A 98 8.11 9.14 7.78
C PRO A 98 8.58 10.59 7.98
N THR A 99 8.98 10.93 9.20
CA THR A 99 9.61 12.22 9.50
C THR A 99 11.05 11.99 9.95
N VAL A 100 11.94 12.93 9.67
CA VAL A 100 13.35 12.87 10.10
C VAL A 100 13.44 12.64 11.61
N VAL A 101 12.63 13.38 12.38
CA VAL A 101 12.57 13.24 13.85
C VAL A 101 12.14 11.84 14.27
N ALA A 102 11.13 11.26 13.63
CA ALA A 102 10.70 9.89 13.96
C ALA A 102 11.77 8.87 13.61
N LEU A 103 12.41 8.98 12.46
CA LEU A 103 13.49 8.08 12.04
C LEU A 103 14.70 8.17 12.98
N GLN A 104 15.09 9.38 13.38
CA GLN A 104 16.16 9.60 14.37
C GLN A 104 15.81 9.01 15.74
N ALA A 105 14.53 8.98 16.09
CA ALA A 105 14.03 8.36 17.31
C ALA A 105 13.81 6.82 17.18
N GLY A 106 14.21 6.20 16.07
CA GLY A 106 14.02 4.77 15.83
C GLY A 106 12.55 4.34 15.64
N ARG A 107 11.68 5.28 15.28
CA ARG A 107 10.25 5.04 15.07
C ARG A 107 9.89 4.91 13.60
N ASP A 108 8.83 4.14 13.34
CA ASP A 108 8.19 4.03 12.04
C ASP A 108 6.73 4.52 12.13
N PRO A 109 6.46 5.79 11.76
CA PRO A 109 5.11 6.34 11.80
C PRO A 109 4.10 5.57 10.94
N VAL A 110 4.54 4.99 9.81
CA VAL A 110 3.65 4.27 8.88
C VAL A 110 3.22 2.94 9.51
N LEU A 111 4.17 2.20 10.08
CA LEU A 111 3.88 0.97 10.82
C LEU A 111 3.01 1.22 12.05
N GLU A 112 3.33 2.23 12.84
CA GLU A 112 2.56 2.59 14.02
C GLU A 112 1.11 2.95 13.67
N ALA A 113 0.91 3.72 12.60
CA ALA A 113 -0.42 4.06 12.12
C ALA A 113 -1.20 2.83 11.64
N ALA A 114 -0.54 1.92 10.91
CA ALA A 114 -1.15 0.66 10.47
C ALA A 114 -1.60 -0.19 11.66
N LEU A 115 -0.75 -0.34 12.69
CA LEU A 115 -1.09 -1.10 13.90
C LEU A 115 -2.26 -0.47 14.66
N ARG A 116 -2.28 0.86 14.79
CA ARG A 116 -3.40 1.58 15.41
C ARG A 116 -4.71 1.32 14.65
N ALA A 117 -4.71 1.49 13.34
CA ALA A 117 -5.89 1.28 12.50
C ALA A 117 -6.41 -0.17 12.57
N LEU A 118 -5.52 -1.16 12.59
CA LEU A 118 -5.91 -2.58 12.73
C LEU A 118 -6.49 -2.89 14.12
N ASN A 119 -5.94 -2.30 15.18
CA ASN A 119 -6.46 -2.47 16.55
C ASN A 119 -7.81 -1.79 16.76
N ASP A 120 -8.03 -0.62 16.18
CA ASP A 120 -9.31 0.09 16.26
C ASP A 120 -10.41 -0.67 15.48
N SER A 121 -10.06 -1.27 14.35
CA SER A 121 -10.97 -2.12 13.56
C SER A 121 -11.30 -3.46 14.24
N ALA A 122 -10.46 -3.91 15.17
CA ALA A 122 -10.65 -5.16 15.90
C ALA A 122 -11.51 -4.99 17.17
N LYS A 123 -11.80 -3.76 17.61
CA LYS A 123 -12.74 -3.52 18.70
C LYS A 123 -14.17 -3.74 18.20
N PRO A 124 -14.97 -4.61 18.84
CA PRO A 124 -16.40 -4.68 18.53
C PRO A 124 -17.04 -3.33 18.86
N ALA A 125 -17.98 -2.90 18.01
CA ALA A 125 -18.81 -1.73 18.29
C ALA A 125 -19.48 -1.91 19.66
N LYS A 126 -19.44 -0.87 20.49
CA LYS A 126 -20.09 -0.84 21.81
C LYS A 126 -21.59 -1.02 21.69
#